data_AF-A0A6V7JQ29-F1
#
_entry.id   AF-A0A6V7JQ29-F1
#
_cell.length_a   1.000
_cell.length_b   1.000
_cell.length_c   1.000
_cell.angle_alpha   90.00
_cell.angle_beta   90.00
_cell.angle_gamma   90.00
#
_symmetry.space_group_name_H-M   'P 1'
#
loop_
_entity.id
_entity.type
_entity.pdbx_description
1 polymer ?
#
loop_
_entity_poly.entity_id
_entity_poly.type
_entity_poly.pdbx_seq_one_letter_code
_entity_poly.pdbx_strand_id
1 'polypeptide(L)' 'NPTPSLTPKMPVKWKPVRTEDLEYLLINNSKDVKMSRNLLKERMDFWATLPHRASVQTSEKYYSIKDEL' A
#
# COMPACT_ATOMS: atom_id res chain seq x y z
N ASN A 1 5.45 9.08 10.67
CA ASN A 1 5.62 9.64 9.31
C ASN A 1 6.90 9.07 8.68
N PRO A 2 6.80 8.08 7.78
CA PRO A 2 7.95 7.46 7.12
C PRO A 2 8.52 8.28 5.95
N THR A 3 7.95 9.45 5.63
CA THR A 3 8.35 10.26 4.47
C THR A 3 9.70 10.95 4.72
N PRO A 4 10.78 10.60 4.01
CA PRO A 4 12.03 11.33 4.11
C PRO A 4 11.91 12.70 3.42
N SER A 5 12.73 13.66 3.83
CA SER A 5 12.88 14.93 3.13
C SER A 5 13.30 14.71 1.68
N LEU A 6 12.77 15.52 0.76
CA LEU A 6 13.17 15.48 -0.64
C LEU A 6 14.66 15.81 -0.76
N THR A 7 15.44 14.91 -1.35
CA THR A 7 16.87 15.10 -1.61
C THR A 7 17.19 14.65 -3.03
N PRO A 8 18.34 15.06 -3.61
CA PRO A 8 18.77 14.54 -4.91
C PRO A 8 18.86 13.01 -4.98
N LYS A 9 19.08 12.34 -3.84
CA LYS A 9 19.12 10.87 -3.72
C LYS A 9 17.74 10.22 -3.54
N MET A 10 16.75 10.99 -3.09
CA MET A 10 15.38 10.56 -2.88
C MET A 10 14.43 11.64 -3.41
N PRO A 11 14.29 11.75 -4.75
CA PRO A 11 13.53 12.82 -5.38
C PRO A 11 12.01 12.59 -5.31
N VAL A 12 11.57 11.46 -4.75
CA VAL A 12 10.16 11.09 -4.67
C VAL A 12 9.65 11.26 -3.24
N LYS A 13 8.55 12.01 -3.12
CA LYS A 13 7.79 12.11 -1.88
C LYS A 13 6.91 10.87 -1.74
N TRP A 14 7.15 10.08 -0.70
CA TRP A 14 6.24 9.00 -0.32
C TRP A 14 4.95 9.60 0.23
N LYS A 15 3.89 9.59 -0.57
CA LYS A 15 2.57 10.04 -0.11
C LYS A 15 1.86 8.88 0.60
N PRO A 16 1.08 9.15 1.65
CA PRO A 16 0.19 8.15 2.24
C PRO A 16 -0.72 7.57 1.17
N VAL A 17 -1.05 6.28 1.31
CA VAL A 17 -2.03 5.61 0.44
C VAL A 17 -3.40 6.24 0.69
N ARG A 18 -4.05 6.72 -0.37
CA ARG A 18 -5.36 7.41 -0.27
C ARG A 18 -6.47 6.74 -1.06
N THR A 19 -6.14 5.68 -1.78
CA THR A 19 -7.01 5.00 -2.72
C THR A 19 -7.14 3.53 -2.33
N GLU A 20 -8.15 2.86 -2.87
CA GLU A 20 -8.26 1.40 -2.77
C GLU A 20 -7.23 0.68 -3.66
N ASP A 21 -6.60 1.41 -4.58
CA ASP A 21 -5.41 0.94 -5.27
C ASP A 21 -4.32 0.69 -4.21
N LEU A 22 -3.71 -0.49 -4.23
CA LEU A 22 -2.62 -0.86 -3.34
C LEU A 22 -1.36 -0.04 -3.71
N GLU A 23 -1.34 1.25 -3.39
CA GLU A 23 -0.27 2.20 -3.67
C GLU A 23 0.96 1.90 -2.80
N TYR A 24 2.14 1.98 -3.39
CA TYR A 24 3.40 1.69 -2.69
C TYR A 24 4.56 2.46 -3.31
N LEU A 25 5.63 2.61 -2.53
CA LEU A 25 6.90 3.11 -3.05
C LEU A 25 7.71 1.92 -3.60
N LEU A 26 7.89 1.87 -4.91
CA LEU A 26 8.80 0.92 -5.54
C LEU A 26 10.24 1.42 -5.41
N ILE A 27 11.08 0.62 -4.77
CA ILE A 27 12.52 0.83 -4.67
C ILE A 27 13.19 -0.24 -5.54
N ASN A 28 13.45 0.08 -6.81
CA ASN A 28 14.06 -0.85 -7.74
C ASN A 28 15.60 -0.80 -7.63
N ASN A 29 16.16 0.41 -7.58
CA ASN A 29 17.57 0.66 -7.29
C ASN A 29 17.77 2.10 -6.75
N SER A 30 19.02 2.50 -6.49
CA SER A 30 19.35 3.81 -5.91
C SER A 30 18.96 5.03 -6.76
N LYS A 31 18.62 4.84 -8.04
CA LYS A 31 18.20 5.90 -8.97
C LYS A 31 16.75 5.75 -9.45
N ASP A 32 16.14 4.59 -9.27
CA ASP A 32 14.77 4.27 -9.68
C ASP A 32 13.92 3.97 -8.43
N VAL A 33 13.46 5.07 -7.83
CA VAL A 33 12.48 5.07 -6.74
C VAL A 33 11.26 5.83 -7.24
N LYS A 34 10.08 5.22 -7.17
CA LYS A 34 8.83 5.83 -7.65
C LYS A 34 7.60 5.30 -6.93
N MET A 35 6.54 6.10 -6.89
CA MET A 35 5.23 5.60 -6.48
C MET A 35 4.66 4.68 -7.58
N SER A 36 4.11 3.55 -7.19
CA SER A 36 3.45 2.57 -8.04
C SER A 36 2.17 2.10 -7.36
N ARG A 37 1.36 1.29 -8.05
CA ARG A 37 0.08 0.80 -7.57
C ARG A 37 -0.16 -0.65 -7.98
N ASN A 38 -1.06 -1.31 -7.25
CA ASN A 38 -1.60 -2.62 -7.60
C ASN A 38 -0.51 -3.70 -7.74
N LEU A 39 0.40 -3.75 -6.76
CA LEU A 39 1.45 -4.76 -6.70
C LEU A 39 0.81 -6.16 -6.72
N LEU A 40 1.18 -6.97 -7.72
CA LEU A 40 0.68 -8.35 -7.88
C LEU A 40 -0.85 -8.43 -7.88
N LYS A 41 -1.53 -7.47 -8.53
CA LYS A 41 -3.00 -7.34 -8.54
C LYS A 41 -3.72 -8.67 -8.74
N GLU A 42 -3.35 -9.44 -9.76
CA GLU A 42 -3.99 -10.73 -10.06
C GLU A 42 -3.91 -11.73 -8.90
N ARG A 43 -2.79 -11.75 -8.17
CA ARG A 43 -2.64 -12.62 -6.99
C ARG A 43 -3.48 -12.12 -5.83
N MET A 44 -3.49 -10.80 -5.60
CA MET A 44 -4.31 -10.20 -4.54
C MET A 44 -5.80 -10.42 -4.80
N ASP A 45 -6.23 -10.23 -6.04
CA ASP A 45 -7.59 -10.52 -6.50
C ASP A 45 -7.92 -12.00 -6.25
N PHE A 46 -7.03 -12.92 -6.64
CA PHE A 46 -7.20 -14.36 -6.37
C PHE A 46 -7.35 -14.66 -4.87
N TRP A 47 -6.46 -14.16 -4.02
CA TRP A 47 -6.52 -14.39 -2.57
C TRP A 47 -7.79 -13.83 -1.95
N ALA A 48 -8.29 -12.69 -2.44
CA ALA A 48 -9.56 -12.11 -1.99
C ALA A 48 -10.79 -12.95 -2.35
N THR A 49 -10.72 -13.77 -3.41
CA THR A 49 -11.83 -14.68 -3.78
C THR A 49 -11.89 -15.96 -2.93
N LEU A 50 -10.81 -16.31 -2.22
CA LEU A 50 -10.80 -17.54 -1.44
C LEU A 50 -11.74 -17.40 -0.24
N PRO A 51 -12.63 -18.39 0.00
CA PRO A 51 -13.55 -18.34 1.10
C PRO A 51 -12.77 -18.29 2.42
N HIS A 52 -13.04 -17.27 3.22
CA HIS A 52 -12.53 -17.22 4.58
C HIS A 52 -13.18 -18.34 5.38
N ARG A 53 -12.40 -19.06 6.20
CA ARG A 53 -12.97 -20.06 7.11
C ARG A 53 -13.93 -19.33 8.04
N ALA A 54 -15.20 -19.74 8.08
CA ALA A 54 -16.27 -19.06 8.84
C ALA A 54 -15.98 -18.84 10.35
N SER A 55 -14.96 -19.51 10.89
CA SER A 55 -14.51 -19.34 12.29
C SER A 55 -13.36 -18.35 12.47
N VAL A 56 -12.81 -17.77 11.40
CA VAL A 56 -11.78 -16.75 11.47
C VAL A 56 -12.52 -15.42 11.42
N GLN A 57 -12.59 -14.74 12.56
CA GLN A 57 -13.00 -13.33 12.60
C GLN A 57 -11.93 -12.52 11.86
N THR A 58 -12.02 -12.47 10.53
CA THR A 58 -11.36 -11.42 9.76
C THR A 58 -12.05 -10.13 10.17
N SER A 59 -11.28 -9.10 10.47
CA SER A 59 -11.78 -7.80 10.87
C SER A 59 -12.47 -7.10 9.69
N GLU A 60 -13.60 -7.63 9.24
CA GLU A 60 -14.47 -7.02 8.21
C GLU A 60 -15.20 -5.78 8.73
N LYS A 61 -14.99 -5.42 10.00
CA LYS A 61 -15.28 -4.05 10.43
C LYS A 61 -14.11 -3.17 10.00
N TYR A 62 -14.13 -2.75 8.74
CA TYR A 62 -13.54 -1.48 8.32
C TYR A 62 -14.20 -0.37 9.13
N TYR A 63 -13.76 -0.20 10.39
CA TYR A 63 -13.82 1.11 10.99
C TYR A 63 -12.94 1.97 10.11
N SER A 64 -13.51 3.08 9.61
CA SER A 64 -12.72 4.20 9.11
C SER A 64 -11.82 4.63 10.27
N ILE A 65 -10.62 4.05 10.34
CA ILE A 65 -9.52 4.63 11.08
C ILE A 65 -9.22 5.89 10.30
N LYS A 66 -9.76 7.00 10.79
CA LYS A 66 -9.28 8.32 10.40
C LYS A 66 -7.83 8.36 10.85
N ASP A 67 -6.93 8.03 9.94
CA ASP A 67 -5.51 8.33 10.10
C ASP A 67 -5.36 9.86 9.99
N GLU A 68 -5.67 10.56 11.09
CA GLU A 68 -5.14 11.89 11.36
C GLU A 68 -3.75 11.70 11.97
N LEU A 69 -2.68 11.95 11.19
CA LEU A 69 -1.35 12.36 11.70
C LEU A 69 -0.43 12.90 10.57
#